data_AF-A0A4S8LEF2-F1
#
_entry.id   AF-A0A4S8LEF2-F1
#
_cell.length_a   1.000
_cell.length_b   1.000
_cell.length_c   1.000
_cell.angle_alpha   90.00
_cell.angle_beta   90.00
_cell.angle_gamma   90.00
#
_symmetry.space_group_name_H-M   'P 1'
#
loop_
_entity.id
_entity.type
_entity.pdbx_description
1 polymer ?
#
loop_
_entity_poly.entity_id
_entity_poly.type
_entity_poly.pdbx_seq_one_letter_code
_entity_poly.pdbx_strand_id
1 'polypeptide(L)'
;TKYDDILKQLPSTVLEEDLQNALRSLLKKYEMLKEQSITMQSCMVLNSTYCRRLREQLQAQEDNRKKKGMGRLMGDGMPRLLTSVEFVNRVEEYT
;
A
#
# COMPACT_ATOMS: atom_id res chain seq x y z
N THR A 1 25.82 5.48 -21.60
CA THR A 1 26.22 4.67 -20.43
C THR A 1 27.73 4.76 -20.26
N LYS A 2 28.29 4.48 -19.06
CA LYS A 2 29.72 4.66 -18.74
C LYS A 2 30.68 3.88 -19.68
N TYR A 3 30.19 2.87 -20.39
CA TYR A 3 30.99 1.93 -21.19
C TYR A 3 30.67 1.96 -22.70
N ASP A 4 29.81 2.90 -23.16
CA ASP A 4 29.40 2.96 -24.57
C ASP A 4 30.58 3.18 -25.52
N ASP A 5 31.61 3.91 -25.09
CA ASP A 5 32.75 4.23 -25.94
C ASP A 5 33.67 3.02 -26.17
N ILE A 6 33.77 2.14 -25.18
CA ILE A 6 34.56 0.90 -25.27
C ILE A 6 33.79 -0.14 -26.09
N LEU A 7 32.47 -0.24 -25.92
CA LEU A 7 31.64 -1.19 -26.66
C LEU A 7 31.53 -0.87 -28.16
N LYS A 8 31.88 0.34 -28.61
CA LYS A 8 31.90 0.73 -30.04
C LYS A 8 33.17 0.29 -30.76
N GLN A 9 34.20 -0.17 -30.05
CA GLN A 9 35.43 -0.64 -30.69
C GLN A 9 35.17 -1.92 -31.47
N LEU A 10 35.77 -2.04 -32.67
CA LEU A 10 35.64 -3.25 -33.47
C LEU A 10 36.32 -4.42 -32.73
N PRO A 11 35.61 -5.54 -32.51
CA PRO A 11 36.22 -6.71 -31.91
C PRO A 11 37.28 -7.29 -32.86
N SER A 12 38.42 -7.66 -32.31
CA SER A 12 39.53 -8.25 -33.07
C SER A 12 39.43 -9.78 -33.15
N THR A 13 38.60 -10.40 -32.30
CA THR A 13 38.42 -11.86 -32.24
C THR A 13 36.94 -12.22 -32.14
N VAL A 14 36.58 -13.43 -32.59
CA VAL A 14 35.20 -13.94 -32.51
C VAL A 14 34.71 -13.99 -31.06
N LEU A 15 35.58 -14.40 -30.14
CA LEU A 15 35.25 -14.44 -28.70
C LEU A 15 34.92 -13.03 -28.15
N GLU A 16 35.65 -12.02 -28.58
CA GLU A 16 35.40 -10.64 -28.17
C GLU A 16 34.06 -10.14 -28.71
N GLU A 17 33.72 -10.47 -29.95
CA GLU A 17 32.42 -10.16 -30.54
C GLU A 17 31.27 -10.81 -29.74
N ASP A 18 31.38 -12.09 -29.41
CA ASP A 18 30.40 -12.83 -28.60
C ASP A 18 30.23 -12.21 -27.21
N LEU A 19 31.34 -11.85 -26.55
CA LEU A 19 31.33 -11.19 -25.25
C LEU A 19 30.66 -9.82 -25.32
N GLN A 20 30.97 -8.99 -26.32
CA GLN A 20 30.33 -7.69 -26.50
C GLN A 20 28.82 -7.84 -26.74
N ASN A 21 28.40 -8.82 -27.53
CA ASN A 21 26.99 -9.12 -27.78
C ASN A 21 26.26 -9.57 -26.51
N ALA A 22 26.88 -10.44 -25.71
CA ALA A 22 26.35 -10.85 -24.41
C ALA A 22 26.22 -9.67 -23.44
N LEU A 23 27.23 -8.79 -23.39
CA LEU A 23 27.25 -7.59 -22.54
C LEU A 23 26.14 -6.61 -22.92
N ARG A 24 25.96 -6.34 -24.22
CA ARG A 24 24.86 -5.49 -24.73
C ARG A 24 23.49 -6.05 -24.36
N SER A 25 23.33 -7.37 -24.49
CA SER A 25 22.10 -8.06 -24.11
C SER A 25 21.81 -7.95 -22.61
N LEU A 26 22.83 -8.09 -21.77
CA LEU A 26 22.71 -7.94 -20.32
C LEU A 26 22.40 -6.50 -19.92
N LEU A 27 23.07 -5.50 -20.52
CA LEU A 27 22.80 -4.09 -20.25
C LEU A 27 21.35 -3.72 -20.59
N LYS A 28 20.84 -4.19 -21.73
CA LYS A 28 19.44 -3.98 -22.11
C LYS A 28 18.47 -4.60 -21.09
N LYS A 29 18.74 -5.85 -20.66
CA LYS A 29 17.93 -6.51 -19.62
C LYS A 29 17.98 -5.75 -18.29
N TYR A 30 19.16 -5.26 -17.92
CA TYR A 30 19.35 -4.51 -16.68
C TYR A 30 18.57 -3.20 -16.68
N GLU A 31 18.63 -2.43 -17.77
CA GLU A 31 17.85 -1.19 -17.88
C GLU A 31 16.34 -1.46 -17.82
N MET A 32 15.85 -2.51 -18.49
CA MET A 32 14.45 -2.94 -18.36
C MET A 32 14.06 -3.29 -16.92
N LEU A 33 14.89 -4.09 -16.23
CA LEU A 33 14.63 -4.47 -14.84
C LEU A 33 14.68 -3.27 -13.90
N LYS A 34 15.60 -2.34 -14.15
CA LYS A 34 15.71 -1.10 -13.38
C LYS A 34 14.46 -0.24 -13.55
N GLU A 35 13.97 -0.08 -14.78
CA GLU A 35 12.72 0.63 -15.06
C GLU A 35 11.54 -0.03 -14.33
N GLN A 36 11.39 -1.35 -14.45
CA GLN A 36 10.35 -2.11 -13.74
C GLN A 36 10.45 -1.95 -12.22
N SER A 37 11.67 -1.98 -11.67
CA SER A 37 11.90 -1.79 -10.23
C SER A 37 11.50 -0.40 -9.77
N ILE A 38 11.81 0.65 -10.55
CA ILE A 38 11.40 2.03 -10.23
C ILE A 38 9.87 2.13 -10.22
N THR A 39 9.19 1.57 -11.21
CA THR A 39 7.73 1.54 -11.27
C THR A 39 7.14 0.81 -10.07
N MET A 40 7.64 -0.38 -9.76
CA MET A 40 7.18 -1.18 -8.64
C MET A 40 7.35 -0.46 -7.30
N GLN A 41 8.53 0.12 -7.06
CA GLN A 41 8.81 0.90 -5.85
C GLN A 41 7.89 2.12 -5.74
N SER A 42 7.66 2.83 -6.85
CA SER A 42 6.73 3.96 -6.89
C SER A 42 5.31 3.54 -6.52
N CYS A 43 4.81 2.43 -7.08
CA CYS A 43 3.52 1.87 -6.73
C CYS A 43 3.42 1.46 -5.26
N MET A 44 4.47 0.86 -4.69
CA MET A 44 4.50 0.48 -3.27
C MET A 44 4.42 1.70 -2.35
N VAL A 45 5.15 2.78 -2.66
CA VAL A 45 5.11 4.02 -1.87
C VAL A 45 3.71 4.67 -1.92
N LEU A 46 3.11 4.73 -3.10
CA LEU A 46 1.75 5.25 -3.28
C LEU A 46 0.73 4.40 -2.52
N ASN A 47 0.81 3.08 -2.66
CA ASN A 47 -0.10 2.15 -1.98
C ASN A 47 0.06 2.26 -0.45
N SER A 48 1.29 2.29 0.06
CA SER A 48 1.56 2.47 1.49
C SER A 48 0.95 3.78 2.03
N THR A 49 1.13 4.87 1.30
CA THR A 49 0.58 6.18 1.66
C THR A 49 -0.95 6.17 1.65
N TYR A 50 -1.55 5.57 0.62
CA TYR A 50 -2.99 5.42 0.50
C TYR A 50 -3.56 4.57 1.64
N CYS A 51 -2.99 3.38 1.88
CA CYS A 51 -3.40 2.48 2.95
C CYS A 51 -3.30 3.15 4.33
N ARG A 52 -2.23 3.92 4.57
CA ARG A 52 -2.08 4.69 5.81
C ARG A 52 -3.21 5.71 5.97
N ARG A 53 -3.48 6.51 4.94
CA ARG A 53 -4.59 7.49 4.96
C ARG A 53 -5.95 6.82 5.18
N LEU A 54 -6.20 5.69 4.53
CA LEU A 54 -7.45 4.94 4.70
C LEU A 54 -7.61 4.44 6.14
N ARG A 55 -6.55 3.89 6.74
CA ARG A 55 -6.57 3.45 8.15
C ARG A 55 -6.82 4.61 9.10
N GLU A 56 -6.17 5.76 8.89
CA GLU A 56 -6.41 6.97 9.70
C GLU A 56 -7.87 7.44 9.62
N GLN A 57 -8.47 7.41 8.42
CA GLN A 57 -9.88 7.78 8.22
C GLN A 57 -10.84 6.79 8.90
N LEU A 58 -10.58 5.49 8.79
CA LEU A 58 -11.38 4.46 9.45
C LEU A 58 -11.28 4.59 10.98
N GLN A 59 -10.07 4.78 11.51
CA GLN A 59 -9.85 5.01 12.93
C GLN A 59 -10.62 6.22 13.43
N ALA A 60 -10.53 7.36 12.72
CA ALA A 60 -11.27 8.56 13.08
C ALA A 60 -12.79 8.34 13.04
N GLN A 61 -13.30 7.57 12.07
CA GLN A 61 -14.71 7.22 11.99
C GLN A 61 -15.15 6.34 13.17
N GLU A 62 -14.36 5.33 13.53
CA GLU A 62 -14.61 4.45 14.68
C GLU A 62 -14.61 5.22 16.00
N ASP A 63 -13.63 6.10 16.21
CA ASP A 63 -13.55 6.92 17.42
C ASP A 63 -14.74 7.89 17.52
N ASN A 64 -15.17 8.46 16.39
CA ASN A 64 -16.39 9.28 16.33
C ASN A 64 -17.66 8.45 16.61
N ARG A 65 -17.73 7.20 16.14
CA ARG A 65 -18.85 6.28 16.45
C ARG A 65 -18.89 5.92 17.93
N LYS A 66 -17.75 5.59 18.54
CA LYS A 66 -17.64 5.32 19.99
C LYS A 66 -18.13 6.50 20.81
N LYS A 67 -17.76 7.73 20.43
CA LYS A 67 -18.23 8.96 21.09
C LYS A 67 -19.73 9.20 20.94
N LYS A 68 -20.33 8.88 19.78
CA LYS A 68 -21.78 9.03 19.55
C LYS A 68 -22.65 8.09 20.39
N GLY A 69 -22.08 7.02 20.95
CA GLY A 69 -22.77 6.12 21.86
C GLY A 69 -22.88 6.63 23.30
N MET A 70 -22.06 7.62 23.71
CA MET A 70 -22.17 8.24 25.02
C MET A 70 -23.31 9.27 25.03
N GLY A 71 -24.48 8.82 25.47
CA GLY A 71 -25.67 9.64 25.72
C GLY A 71 -26.98 8.96 25.27
N ARG A 72 -26.90 7.74 24.73
CA ARG A 72 -28.06 6.98 24.25
C ARG A 72 -28.17 5.66 25.00
N LEU A 73 -29.40 5.27 25.35
CA LEU A 73 -29.70 3.98 25.97
C LEU A 73 -29.11 2.78 25.18
N MET A 74 -29.10 2.92 23.85
CA MET A 74 -28.43 2.01 22.92
C MET A 74 -27.25 2.73 22.26
N GLY A 75 -26.05 2.53 22.82
CA GLY A 75 -24.82 3.20 22.35
C GLY A 75 -24.35 2.78 20.95
N ASP A 76 -24.85 1.67 20.41
CA ASP A 76 -24.52 1.15 19.08
C ASP A 76 -25.38 1.76 17.95
N GLY A 77 -26.46 2.48 18.29
CA GLY A 77 -27.37 3.10 17.33
C GLY A 77 -28.21 2.10 16.52
N MET A 78 -28.22 0.82 16.89
CA MET A 78 -29.05 -0.19 16.23
C MET A 78 -30.41 -0.31 16.92
N PRO A 79 -31.53 -0.37 16.17
CA PRO A 79 -32.84 -0.59 16.76
C PRO A 79 -32.92 -1.99 17.36
N ARG A 80 -33.32 -2.09 18.63
CA ARG A 80 -33.61 -3.34 19.31
C ARG A 80 -34.98 -3.26 19.98
N LEU A 81 -35.69 -4.39 19.98
CA LEU A 81 -36.91 -4.53 20.76
C LEU A 81 -36.50 -4.97 22.16
N LEU A 82 -36.68 -4.09 23.15
CA LEU A 82 -36.47 -4.40 24.56
C LEU A 82 -37.81 -4.75 25.18
N THR A 83 -37.84 -5.80 26.00
CA THR A 83 -39.01 -6.06 26.85
C THR A 83 -39.07 -5.04 27.99
N SER A 84 -40.24 -4.86 28.60
CA SER A 84 -40.46 -3.83 29.63
C SER A 84 -39.44 -3.89 30.78
N VAL A 85 -39.02 -5.08 31.18
CA VAL A 85 -38.06 -5.29 32.29
C VAL A 85 -36.64 -4.93 31.85
N GLU A 86 -36.23 -5.36 30.66
CA GLU A 86 -34.90 -5.07 30.12
C GLU A 86 -34.70 -3.57 29.89
N PHE A 87 -35.75 -2.85 29.49
CA PHE A 87 -35.70 -1.40 29.33
C PHE A 87 -35.43 -0.68 30.66
N VAL A 88 -36.19 -1.01 31.72
CA VAL A 88 -36.04 -0.38 33.04
C VAL A 88 -34.64 -0.61 33.59
N ASN A 89 -34.17 -1.86 33.58
CA ASN A 89 -32.82 -2.20 34.03
C ASN A 89 -31.74 -1.40 33.29
N ARG A 90 -31.91 -1.20 31.96
CA ARG A 90 -30.94 -0.47 31.15
C ARG A 90 -30.93 1.05 31.43
N VAL A 91 -32.07 1.61 31.82
CA VAL A 91 -32.18 3.04 32.19
C VAL A 91 -31.57 3.30 33.57
N GLU A 92 -31.76 2.38 34.52
CA GLU A 92 -31.12 2.43 35.84
C GLU A 92 -29.59 2.34 35.75
N GLU A 93 -29.06 1.48 34.87
CA GLU A 93 -27.62 1.40 34.59
C GLU A 93 -27.03 2.69 33.98
N TYR A 94 -27.87 3.56 33.42
CA TYR A 94 -27.48 4.77 32.70
C TYR A 94 -27.66 6.07 33.51
N THR A 95 -28.29 5.99 34.69
CA THR A 95 -28.57 7.13 35.60
C THR A 95 -27.54 7.18 36.73
#